data_AF-A0A0B5F1Q5-F1
#
_entry.id   AF-A0A0B5F1Q5-F1
#
_cell.length_a   1.000
_cell.length_b   1.000
_cell.length_c   1.000
_cell.angle_alpha   90.00
_cell.angle_beta   90.00
_cell.angle_gamma   90.00
#
_symmetry.space_group_name_H-M   'P 1'
#
loop_
_entity.id
_entity.type
_entity.pdbx_description
1 polymer ?
#
loop_
_entity_poly.entity_id
_entity_poly.type
_entity_poly.pdbx_seq_one_letter_code
_entity_poly.pdbx_strand_id
1 'polypeptide(L)'
;MSGFSGGARRRAGRGRRWPAGGGLLAALLLLAPVGCAGSPDGDGDRVCLRGSLRYAHRDAEAGTGKPLASAPARNANWELWGRAGGGAQPRMLAAGLTGAEKGGFKACADKGGPLSEVHLKFRSSSANLWRVVNPGTGAQYTFESRHLPEVRTSESLGVVRVPRGQQPAWKIVDTLNELYWPASDANSRGSLCWTSRQPDDDCEQLTFSWGKDETEGGYFDVGDSDQVVLAAGDADSRHTILHEAGHWLQWQLYGHWLPATPDCEEHTFALASSPGCAWTEGFADAAAAYALGDYRYVDVDGTPFDLRNDRDSDWDRGDAVQGRIGSSLLDLWAEDGPDGGDWNRTIALMSRHRSDDFREYFTVERPEAGLSTTGEALDIVREHTLDY
;
A
#
# COMPACT_ATOMS: atom_id res chain seq x y z
N MET A 1 5.88 45.81 35.38
CA MET A 1 4.97 46.56 34.49
C MET A 1 5.58 46.53 33.10
N SER A 2 5.43 45.43 32.37
CA SER A 2 4.37 45.16 31.38
C SER A 2 4.74 45.70 29.99
N GLY A 3 4.94 44.79 29.04
CA GLY A 3 4.68 45.07 27.62
C GLY A 3 5.73 44.55 26.64
N PHE A 4 5.66 43.27 26.26
CA PHE A 4 5.95 42.86 24.89
C PHE A 4 4.95 41.77 24.49
N SER A 5 4.06 42.13 23.57
CA SER A 5 3.10 41.26 22.89
C SER A 5 3.77 40.77 21.61
N GLY A 6 4.09 39.47 21.55
CA GLY A 6 4.45 38.77 20.33
C GLY A 6 3.31 37.82 19.97
N GLY A 7 2.50 38.20 18.98
CA GLY A 7 1.40 37.37 18.49
C GLY A 7 1.92 36.17 17.68
N ALA A 8 1.73 34.96 18.21
CA ALA A 8 1.88 33.74 17.45
C ALA A 8 0.73 33.64 16.42
N ARG A 9 1.08 33.63 15.13
CA ARG A 9 0.14 33.37 14.05
C ARG A 9 -0.22 31.88 14.07
N ARG A 10 -1.42 31.57 14.54
CA ARG A 10 -2.07 30.27 14.31
C ARG A 10 -2.25 30.08 12.80
N ARG A 11 -1.52 29.14 12.19
CA ARG A 11 -1.85 28.65 10.85
C ARG A 11 -3.01 27.67 10.98
N ALA A 12 -4.21 28.14 10.63
CA ALA A 12 -5.37 27.28 10.47
C ALA A 12 -5.16 26.39 9.24
N GLY A 13 -5.11 25.07 9.46
CA GLY A 13 -5.12 24.08 8.39
C GLY A 13 -6.34 24.29 7.50
N ARG A 14 -6.10 24.72 6.26
CA ARG A 14 -7.11 24.66 5.20
C ARG A 14 -7.22 23.21 4.76
N GLY A 15 -8.39 22.60 4.97
CA GLY A 15 -8.71 21.29 4.41
C GLY A 15 -8.42 21.26 2.91
N ARG A 16 -7.62 20.28 2.48
CA ARG A 16 -7.32 20.02 1.06
C ARG A 16 -8.63 19.72 0.33
N ARG A 17 -9.01 20.61 -0.59
CA ARG A 17 -9.69 20.22 -1.83
C ARG A 17 -8.58 19.88 -2.81
N TRP A 18 -8.40 18.59 -3.08
CA TRP A 18 -7.51 18.11 -4.13
C TRP A 18 -7.94 18.72 -5.47
N PRO A 19 -7.05 19.36 -6.25
CA PRO A 19 -7.33 19.60 -7.63
C PRO A 19 -7.30 18.24 -8.34
N ALA A 20 -8.45 17.86 -8.91
CA ALA A 20 -8.48 16.83 -9.92
C ALA A 20 -7.56 17.28 -11.08
N GLY A 21 -6.51 16.50 -11.36
CA GLY A 21 -5.75 16.60 -12.59
C GLY A 21 -4.42 17.34 -12.50
N GLY A 22 -3.36 16.57 -12.31
CA GLY A 22 -2.02 16.83 -12.83
C GLY A 22 -1.53 15.52 -13.42
N GLY A 23 -1.63 15.38 -14.74
CA GLY A 23 -1.38 14.12 -15.45
C GLY A 23 0.04 13.63 -15.25
N LEU A 24 0.18 12.46 -14.61
CA LEU A 24 1.35 11.64 -14.80
C LEU A 24 1.37 11.17 -16.25
N LEU A 25 2.40 11.59 -16.97
CA LEU A 25 2.94 10.86 -18.10
C LEU A 25 3.33 9.49 -17.56
N ALA A 26 2.40 8.53 -17.62
CA ALA A 26 2.71 7.13 -17.55
C ALA A 26 3.82 6.89 -18.57
N ALA A 27 5.01 6.54 -18.10
CA ALA A 27 5.98 5.85 -18.92
C ALA A 27 5.31 4.52 -19.30
N LEU A 28 4.54 4.55 -20.39
CA LEU A 28 4.06 3.38 -21.08
C LEU A 28 5.31 2.59 -21.47
N LEU A 29 5.64 1.57 -20.68
CA LEU A 29 6.17 0.35 -21.25
C LEU A 29 5.08 -0.19 -22.17
N LEU A 30 5.18 0.27 -23.42
CA LEU A 30 4.62 -0.39 -24.59
C LEU A 30 5.15 -1.82 -24.57
N LEU A 31 4.41 -2.73 -23.94
CA LEU A 31 4.16 -4.00 -24.61
C LEU A 31 3.52 -3.60 -25.94
N ALA A 32 4.35 -3.49 -26.98
CA ALA A 32 3.89 -3.12 -28.30
C ALA A 32 2.68 -4.01 -28.64
N PRO A 33 1.51 -3.43 -28.94
CA PRO A 33 0.50 -4.22 -29.62
C PRO A 33 1.14 -4.61 -30.95
N VAL A 34 1.29 -5.91 -31.20
CA VAL A 34 1.53 -6.40 -32.55
C VAL A 34 0.35 -5.90 -33.38
N GLY A 35 0.55 -4.77 -34.05
CA GLY A 35 -0.38 -4.18 -34.98
C GLY A 35 -0.37 -5.03 -36.23
N CYS A 36 -1.20 -6.07 -36.26
CA CYS A 36 -1.62 -6.65 -37.53
C CYS A 36 -2.59 -5.67 -38.19
N ALA A 37 -2.13 -5.10 -39.29
CA ALA A 37 -2.95 -4.39 -40.26
C ALA A 37 -4.19 -5.22 -40.61
N GLY A 38 -5.33 -4.52 -40.76
CA GLY A 38 -6.64 -5.11 -40.95
C GLY A 38 -6.70 -6.14 -42.07
N SER A 39 -7.16 -7.34 -41.72
CA SER A 39 -7.93 -8.18 -42.61
C SER A 39 -9.37 -8.18 -42.11
N PRO A 40 -10.37 -7.83 -42.93
CA PRO A 40 -11.76 -8.01 -42.57
C PRO A 40 -12.09 -9.49 -42.81
N ASP A 41 -12.14 -10.28 -41.74
CA ASP A 41 -12.96 -11.50 -41.58
C ASP A 41 -12.38 -12.37 -40.45
N GLY A 42 -13.10 -12.48 -39.33
CA GLY A 42 -12.71 -13.37 -38.21
C GLY A 42 -13.18 -13.02 -36.79
N ASP A 43 -14.21 -12.19 -36.59
CA ASP A 43 -14.70 -11.82 -35.24
C ASP A 43 -15.34 -13.00 -34.46
N GLY A 44 -15.41 -14.19 -35.06
CA GLY A 44 -16.00 -15.40 -34.49
C GLY A 44 -15.08 -16.22 -33.57
N ASP A 45 -13.76 -16.00 -33.58
CA ASP A 45 -12.80 -16.84 -32.84
C ASP A 45 -12.21 -16.20 -31.58
N ARG A 46 -12.65 -14.98 -31.23
CA ARG A 46 -12.24 -14.29 -30.00
C ARG A 46 -13.33 -14.39 -28.93
N VAL A 47 -12.92 -14.60 -27.68
CA VAL A 47 -13.81 -14.54 -26.51
C VAL A 47 -13.38 -13.39 -25.60
N CYS A 48 -14.35 -12.64 -25.08
CA CYS A 48 -14.10 -11.48 -24.23
C CYS A 48 -15.09 -11.41 -23.07
N LEU A 49 -14.62 -11.51 -21.83
CA LEU A 49 -15.42 -11.25 -20.63
C LEU A 49 -15.10 -9.87 -20.08
N ARG A 50 -16.15 -9.07 -19.81
CA ARG A 50 -16.00 -7.71 -19.27
C ARG A 50 -16.86 -7.45 -18.04
N GLY A 51 -16.39 -6.62 -17.13
CA GLY A 51 -17.11 -6.27 -15.91
C GLY A 51 -16.27 -5.43 -14.97
N SER A 52 -16.64 -5.43 -13.70
CA SER A 52 -15.85 -4.83 -12.63
C SER A 52 -15.81 -5.76 -11.42
N LEU A 53 -14.67 -5.85 -10.76
CA LEU A 53 -14.51 -6.57 -9.50
C LEU A 53 -14.72 -5.61 -8.33
N ARG A 54 -15.58 -6.00 -7.38
CA ARG A 54 -15.82 -5.23 -6.16
C ARG A 54 -15.78 -6.12 -4.93
N TYR A 55 -15.36 -5.51 -3.83
CA TYR A 55 -15.45 -6.11 -2.50
C TYR A 55 -16.32 -5.24 -1.57
N ALA A 56 -16.79 -5.84 -0.48
CA ALA A 56 -17.48 -5.18 0.61
C ALA A 56 -16.63 -5.29 1.88
N HIS A 57 -16.53 -4.23 2.66
CA HIS A 57 -15.67 -4.21 3.84
C HIS A 57 -16.28 -3.38 4.96
N ARG A 58 -15.84 -3.64 6.19
CA ARG A 58 -16.02 -2.73 7.30
C ARG A 58 -14.95 -1.65 7.20
N ASP A 59 -15.39 -0.40 7.28
CA ASP A 59 -14.55 0.78 7.06
C ASP A 59 -14.25 1.46 8.40
N ALA A 60 -13.09 1.17 8.98
CA ALA A 60 -12.64 1.81 10.22
C ALA A 60 -12.38 3.31 10.01
N GLU A 61 -11.96 3.74 8.82
CA GLU A 61 -11.70 5.16 8.53
C GLU A 61 -12.98 6.01 8.55
N ALA A 62 -14.15 5.38 8.42
CA ALA A 62 -15.46 5.99 8.58
C ALA A 62 -15.94 6.08 10.05
N GLY A 63 -15.11 5.67 11.01
CA GLY A 63 -15.32 5.79 12.46
C GLY A 63 -15.75 4.49 13.12
N THR A 64 -15.93 4.53 14.45
CA THR A 64 -16.12 3.34 15.31
C THR A 64 -17.33 2.47 15.01
N GLY A 65 -18.31 3.01 14.28
CA GLY A 65 -19.45 2.22 13.78
C GLY A 65 -19.10 1.24 12.66
N LYS A 66 -17.91 1.38 12.06
CA LYS A 66 -17.37 0.57 10.95
C LYS A 66 -18.45 0.17 9.94
N PRO A 67 -19.08 1.15 9.26
CA PRO A 67 -20.16 0.88 8.33
C PRO A 67 -19.69 -0.08 7.24
N LEU A 68 -20.62 -0.90 6.74
CA LEU A 68 -20.32 -1.77 5.60
C LEU A 68 -20.27 -0.90 4.33
N ALA A 69 -19.09 -0.78 3.74
CA ALA A 69 -18.83 -0.08 2.50
C ALA A 69 -18.57 -1.06 1.34
N SER A 70 -18.56 -0.54 0.11
CA SER A 70 -18.15 -1.30 -1.07
C SER A 70 -17.14 -0.52 -1.91
N ALA A 71 -16.04 -1.17 -2.26
CA ALA A 71 -14.95 -0.58 -3.02
C ALA A 71 -14.65 -1.43 -4.27
N PRO A 72 -14.04 -0.83 -5.32
CA PRO A 72 -13.46 -1.59 -6.42
C PRO A 72 -12.23 -2.34 -5.93
N ALA A 73 -11.94 -3.52 -6.49
CA ALA A 73 -10.62 -4.13 -6.34
C ALA A 73 -9.71 -3.63 -7.47
N ARG A 74 -8.82 -2.68 -7.19
CA ARG A 74 -7.89 -2.08 -8.16
C ARG A 74 -6.66 -2.97 -8.31
N ASN A 75 -6.15 -3.06 -9.54
CA ASN A 75 -4.92 -3.78 -9.90
C ASN A 75 -4.88 -5.24 -9.41
N ALA A 76 -6.04 -5.89 -9.26
CA ALA A 76 -6.12 -7.27 -8.82
C ALA A 76 -5.97 -8.23 -10.02
N ASN A 77 -5.27 -9.34 -9.81
CA ASN A 77 -5.04 -10.34 -10.86
C ASN A 77 -6.35 -11.04 -11.26
N TRP A 78 -6.56 -11.18 -12.57
CA TRP A 78 -7.56 -12.05 -13.16
C TRP A 78 -6.92 -12.97 -14.20
N GLU A 79 -7.54 -14.14 -14.38
CA GLU A 79 -7.21 -15.12 -15.39
C GLU A 79 -8.47 -15.52 -16.13
N LEU A 80 -8.44 -15.50 -17.45
CA LEU A 80 -9.49 -16.03 -18.31
C LEU A 80 -9.24 -17.50 -18.56
N TRP A 81 -10.19 -18.34 -18.18
CA TRP A 81 -10.13 -19.79 -18.33
C TRP A 81 -11.19 -20.26 -19.32
N GLY A 82 -10.85 -21.28 -20.10
CA GLY A 82 -11.75 -21.91 -21.07
C GLY A 82 -11.60 -23.42 -21.12
N ARG A 83 -12.71 -24.10 -21.46
CA ARG A 83 -12.78 -25.55 -21.63
C ARG A 83 -13.28 -25.89 -23.02
N ALA A 84 -12.66 -26.84 -23.72
CA ALA A 84 -13.01 -27.19 -25.10
C ALA A 84 -14.20 -28.15 -25.25
N GLY A 85 -14.59 -28.90 -24.21
CA GLY A 85 -15.68 -29.88 -24.25
C GLY A 85 -15.89 -30.66 -22.95
N GLY A 86 -16.95 -31.48 -22.91
CA GLY A 86 -17.32 -32.33 -21.77
C GLY A 86 -16.30 -33.45 -21.53
N GLY A 87 -15.22 -33.14 -20.80
CA GLY A 87 -14.12 -34.05 -20.50
C GLY A 87 -12.74 -33.41 -20.62
N ALA A 88 -12.61 -32.29 -21.34
CA ALA A 88 -11.37 -31.51 -21.38
C ALA A 88 -11.16 -30.78 -20.05
N GLN A 89 -9.91 -30.65 -19.60
CA GLN A 89 -9.58 -29.80 -18.45
C GLN A 89 -9.65 -28.32 -18.85
N PRO A 90 -10.08 -27.41 -17.95
CA PRO A 90 -9.95 -25.98 -18.17
C PRO A 90 -8.48 -25.61 -18.39
N ARG A 91 -8.23 -24.67 -19.31
CA ARG A 91 -6.93 -24.06 -19.52
C ARG A 91 -7.02 -22.55 -19.44
N MET A 92 -5.96 -21.91 -18.97
CA MET A 92 -5.84 -20.46 -19.03
C MET A 92 -5.67 -20.01 -20.48
N LEU A 93 -6.41 -18.97 -20.85
CA LEU A 93 -6.41 -18.33 -22.18
C LEU A 93 -5.67 -17.00 -22.15
N ALA A 94 -5.85 -16.23 -21.07
CA ALA A 94 -5.21 -14.94 -20.85
C ALA A 94 -5.17 -14.61 -19.36
N ALA A 95 -4.35 -13.62 -18.98
CA ALA A 95 -4.33 -13.04 -17.65
C ALA A 95 -4.12 -11.53 -17.74
N GLY A 96 -4.40 -10.83 -16.64
CA GLY A 96 -4.15 -9.40 -16.54
C GLY A 96 -4.60 -8.84 -15.19
N LEU A 97 -4.69 -7.52 -15.11
CA LEU A 97 -5.11 -6.79 -13.90
C LEU A 97 -6.46 -6.13 -14.09
N THR A 98 -7.22 -6.00 -13.01
CA THR A 98 -8.35 -5.06 -12.97
C THR A 98 -7.81 -3.62 -13.04
N GLY A 99 -8.61 -2.70 -13.58
CA GLY A 99 -8.20 -1.33 -13.82
C GLY A 99 -7.97 -0.55 -12.52
N ALA A 100 -6.95 0.32 -12.55
CA ALA A 100 -6.42 1.05 -11.40
C ALA A 100 -7.42 2.01 -10.72
N GLU A 101 -8.50 2.46 -11.39
CA GLU A 101 -9.43 3.41 -10.77
C GLU A 101 -10.72 2.76 -10.24
N LYS A 102 -11.29 1.83 -11.02
CA LYS A 102 -12.67 1.34 -10.82
C LYS A 102 -12.78 -0.18 -10.77
N GLY A 103 -11.65 -0.89 -10.74
CA GLY A 103 -11.62 -2.36 -10.73
C GLY A 103 -12.25 -3.00 -11.97
N GLY A 104 -12.34 -2.25 -13.09
CA GLY A 104 -12.91 -2.72 -14.35
C GLY A 104 -11.98 -3.71 -15.06
N PHE A 105 -12.50 -4.69 -15.78
CA PHE A 105 -11.69 -5.62 -16.57
C PHE A 105 -12.31 -5.86 -17.94
N LYS A 106 -11.45 -6.16 -18.92
CA LYS A 106 -11.79 -6.64 -20.26
C LYS A 106 -10.83 -7.76 -20.63
N ALA A 107 -11.19 -8.98 -20.24
CA ALA A 107 -10.40 -10.17 -20.43
C ALA A 107 -10.73 -10.79 -21.78
N CYS A 108 -9.81 -10.69 -22.74
CA CYS A 108 -10.00 -11.15 -24.10
C CYS A 108 -8.89 -12.09 -24.53
N ALA A 109 -9.24 -13.17 -25.22
CA ALA A 109 -8.28 -14.11 -25.80
C ALA A 109 -8.83 -14.73 -27.08
N ASP A 110 -7.93 -15.18 -27.95
CA ASP A 110 -8.29 -16.07 -29.05
C ASP A 110 -8.64 -17.44 -28.48
N LYS A 111 -9.76 -18.00 -28.92
CA LYS A 111 -10.27 -19.26 -28.37
C LYS A 111 -9.37 -20.43 -28.75
N GLY A 112 -8.77 -20.40 -29.95
CA GLY A 112 -7.95 -21.49 -30.46
C GLY A 112 -8.75 -22.78 -30.67
N GLY A 113 -10.03 -22.64 -31.05
CA GLY A 113 -10.99 -23.72 -31.22
C GLY A 113 -12.28 -23.54 -30.40
N PRO A 114 -13.27 -24.45 -30.56
CA PRO A 114 -14.52 -24.38 -29.83
C PRO A 114 -14.32 -24.44 -28.31
N LEU A 115 -15.05 -23.61 -27.57
CA LEU A 115 -15.12 -23.65 -26.11
C LEU A 115 -16.53 -24.02 -25.67
N SER A 116 -16.63 -25.03 -24.80
CA SER A 116 -17.87 -25.41 -24.13
C SER A 116 -18.18 -24.52 -22.93
N GLU A 117 -17.15 -23.91 -22.33
CA GLU A 117 -17.27 -23.08 -21.13
C GLU A 117 -16.15 -22.05 -21.05
N VAL A 118 -16.46 -20.85 -20.52
CA VAL A 118 -15.47 -19.86 -20.08
C VAL A 118 -15.84 -19.25 -18.73
N HIS A 119 -14.83 -18.86 -17.95
CA HIS A 119 -14.99 -18.12 -16.70
C HIS A 119 -13.74 -17.28 -16.40
N LEU A 120 -13.86 -16.37 -15.44
CA LEU A 120 -12.71 -15.69 -14.84
C LEU A 120 -12.36 -16.33 -13.51
N LYS A 121 -11.07 -16.48 -13.24
CA LYS A 121 -10.53 -16.72 -11.91
C LYS A 121 -9.85 -15.45 -11.43
N PHE A 122 -10.21 -14.98 -10.24
CA PHE A 122 -9.58 -13.84 -9.59
C PHE A 122 -8.67 -14.32 -8.48
N ARG A 123 -7.57 -13.59 -8.27
CA ARG A 123 -6.59 -13.90 -7.21
C ARG A 123 -6.38 -12.69 -6.30
N SER A 124 -6.13 -12.94 -5.02
CA SER A 124 -5.76 -11.91 -4.05
C SER A 124 -4.29 -11.49 -4.21
N SER A 125 -3.94 -10.90 -5.36
CA SER A 125 -2.61 -10.34 -5.65
C SER A 125 -2.71 -9.21 -6.66
N SER A 126 -1.64 -8.42 -6.73
CA SER A 126 -1.37 -7.46 -7.79
C SER A 126 -0.04 -7.81 -8.46
N ALA A 127 -0.11 -8.14 -9.74
CA ALA A 127 1.00 -8.69 -10.52
C ALA A 127 1.75 -9.78 -9.72
N ASN A 128 3.07 -9.66 -9.62
CA ASN A 128 3.93 -10.44 -8.72
C ASN A 128 4.47 -9.56 -7.57
N LEU A 129 3.83 -8.43 -7.26
CA LEU A 129 4.36 -7.42 -6.34
C LEU A 129 3.86 -7.60 -4.91
N TRP A 130 2.59 -7.98 -4.75
CA TRP A 130 2.05 -8.39 -3.45
C TRP A 130 0.94 -9.42 -3.58
N ARG A 131 0.70 -10.16 -2.50
CA ARG A 131 -0.36 -11.17 -2.39
C ARG A 131 -0.89 -11.30 -0.97
N VAL A 132 -2.09 -11.86 -0.86
CA VAL A 132 -2.68 -12.29 0.42
C VAL A 132 -2.88 -13.80 0.41
N VAL A 133 -2.39 -14.48 1.44
CA VAL A 133 -2.44 -15.93 1.61
C VAL A 133 -3.22 -16.31 2.86
N ASN A 134 -3.76 -17.51 2.86
CA ASN A 134 -4.40 -18.10 4.02
C ASN A 134 -3.34 -18.68 4.99
N PRO A 135 -3.32 -18.29 6.27
CA PRO A 135 -2.28 -18.70 7.22
C PRO A 135 -2.20 -20.22 7.39
N GLY A 136 -3.35 -20.91 7.47
CA GLY A 136 -3.38 -22.36 7.67
C GLY A 136 -2.94 -23.21 6.48
N THR A 137 -2.88 -22.65 5.27
CA THR A 137 -2.53 -23.40 4.04
C THR A 137 -1.37 -22.82 3.25
N GLY A 138 -0.97 -21.57 3.52
CA GLY A 138 -0.05 -20.80 2.69
C GLY A 138 -0.59 -20.48 1.29
N ALA A 139 -1.83 -20.88 0.98
CA ALA A 139 -2.40 -20.74 -0.35
C ALA A 139 -3.01 -19.35 -0.53
N GLN A 140 -2.78 -18.77 -1.70
CA GLN A 140 -3.42 -17.53 -2.11
C GLN A 140 -4.94 -17.68 -2.19
N TYR A 141 -5.69 -16.67 -1.74
CA TYR A 141 -7.14 -16.64 -1.93
C TYR A 141 -7.49 -16.50 -3.43
N THR A 142 -8.37 -17.38 -3.90
CA THR A 142 -8.89 -17.33 -5.26
C THR A 142 -10.37 -17.65 -5.29
N PHE A 143 -11.07 -17.13 -6.29
CA PHE A 143 -12.44 -17.53 -6.59
C PHE A 143 -12.74 -17.35 -8.08
N GLU A 144 -13.78 -18.06 -8.55
CA GLU A 144 -14.20 -18.05 -9.94
C GLU A 144 -15.49 -17.25 -10.12
N SER A 145 -15.62 -16.58 -11.26
CA SER A 145 -16.87 -15.99 -11.69
C SER A 145 -17.89 -17.09 -12.02
N ARG A 146 -19.14 -16.70 -12.33
CA ARG A 146 -20.07 -17.64 -12.96
C ARG A 146 -19.44 -18.25 -14.22
N HIS A 147 -19.69 -19.54 -14.43
CA HIS A 147 -19.26 -20.27 -15.62
C HIS A 147 -20.28 -20.06 -16.73
N LEU A 148 -19.80 -19.72 -17.92
CA LEU A 148 -20.64 -19.39 -19.05
C LEU A 148 -20.54 -20.48 -20.11
N PRO A 149 -21.63 -21.22 -20.39
CA PRO A 149 -21.62 -22.24 -21.42
C PRO A 149 -21.67 -21.61 -22.83
N GLU A 150 -21.01 -22.27 -23.79
CA GLU A 150 -21.13 -21.99 -25.22
C GLU A 150 -20.90 -20.52 -25.63
N VAL A 151 -19.98 -19.81 -24.97
CA VAL A 151 -19.72 -18.39 -25.25
C VAL A 151 -19.13 -18.20 -26.64
N ARG A 152 -19.97 -17.72 -27.56
CA ARG A 152 -19.58 -17.48 -28.97
C ARG A 152 -18.92 -16.13 -29.20
N THR A 153 -19.17 -15.13 -28.36
CA THR A 153 -18.68 -13.74 -28.53
C THR A 153 -18.42 -13.07 -27.18
N SER A 154 -18.27 -11.74 -27.14
CA SER A 154 -18.10 -11.00 -25.88
C SER A 154 -19.33 -11.05 -24.98
N GLU A 155 -19.14 -11.33 -23.69
CA GLU A 155 -20.18 -11.28 -22.65
C GLU A 155 -19.80 -10.32 -21.51
N SER A 156 -20.80 -9.68 -20.90
CA SER A 156 -20.60 -8.91 -19.67
C SER A 156 -21.01 -9.70 -18.43
N LEU A 157 -20.10 -9.75 -17.46
CA LEU A 157 -20.33 -10.30 -16.13
C LEU A 157 -20.96 -9.27 -15.17
N GLY A 158 -21.11 -8.01 -15.60
CA GLY A 158 -21.54 -6.92 -14.73
C GLY A 158 -20.57 -6.70 -13.56
N VAL A 159 -21.11 -6.55 -12.36
CA VAL A 159 -20.33 -6.47 -11.12
C VAL A 159 -20.09 -7.88 -10.56
N VAL A 160 -18.86 -8.34 -10.62
CA VAL A 160 -18.41 -9.54 -9.91
C VAL A 160 -18.09 -9.14 -8.48
N ARG A 161 -18.64 -9.86 -7.51
CA ARG A 161 -18.37 -9.63 -6.08
C ARG A 161 -17.48 -10.73 -5.54
N VAL A 162 -16.45 -10.35 -4.80
CA VAL A 162 -15.63 -11.28 -4.02
C VAL A 162 -16.55 -12.08 -3.07
N PRO A 163 -16.28 -13.37 -2.78
CA PRO A 163 -17.04 -14.13 -1.80
C PRO A 163 -16.98 -13.51 -0.41
N ARG A 164 -18.09 -13.57 0.35
CA ARG A 164 -18.23 -12.90 1.66
C ARG A 164 -17.08 -13.21 2.64
N GLY A 165 -16.62 -14.45 2.70
CA GLY A 165 -15.55 -14.88 3.61
C GLY A 165 -14.13 -14.50 3.17
N GLN A 166 -13.96 -13.92 1.98
CA GLN A 166 -12.66 -13.55 1.42
C GLN A 166 -12.55 -12.04 1.13
N GLN A 167 -13.60 -11.26 1.40
CA GLN A 167 -13.61 -9.82 1.11
C GLN A 167 -12.40 -9.07 1.70
N PRO A 168 -11.95 -9.33 2.94
CA PRO A 168 -10.83 -8.60 3.52
C PRO A 168 -9.52 -8.85 2.79
N ALA A 169 -9.30 -10.04 2.23
CA ALA A 169 -8.12 -10.31 1.39
C ALA A 169 -8.06 -9.39 0.16
N TRP A 170 -9.20 -9.08 -0.48
CA TRP A 170 -9.22 -8.11 -1.58
C TRP A 170 -9.14 -6.66 -1.11
N LYS A 171 -9.58 -6.35 0.13
CA LYS A 171 -9.32 -5.05 0.73
C LYS A 171 -7.83 -4.83 0.94
N ILE A 172 -7.11 -5.80 1.51
CA ILE A 172 -5.66 -5.71 1.70
C ILE A 172 -4.96 -5.48 0.36
N VAL A 173 -5.27 -6.29 -0.67
CA VAL A 173 -4.72 -6.10 -2.03
C VAL A 173 -4.98 -4.70 -2.56
N ASP A 174 -6.20 -4.18 -2.40
CA ASP A 174 -6.57 -2.86 -2.89
C ASP A 174 -5.86 -1.73 -2.13
N THR A 175 -5.80 -1.82 -0.80
CA THR A 175 -5.16 -0.84 0.08
C THR A 175 -3.67 -0.68 -0.24
N LEU A 176 -2.97 -1.77 -0.55
CA LEU A 176 -1.54 -1.74 -0.85
C LEU A 176 -1.18 -0.91 -2.11
N ASN A 177 -2.15 -0.62 -2.98
CA ASN A 177 -1.93 0.34 -4.06
C ASN A 177 -1.56 1.74 -3.54
N GLU A 178 -2.10 2.16 -2.40
CA GLU A 178 -1.85 3.49 -1.82
C GLU A 178 -0.39 3.65 -1.38
N LEU A 179 0.26 2.56 -0.96
CA LEU A 179 1.68 2.57 -0.59
C LEU A 179 2.59 2.32 -1.79
N TYR A 180 2.21 1.39 -2.67
CA TYR A 180 3.07 0.98 -3.78
C TYR A 180 3.39 2.14 -4.72
N TRP A 181 2.39 2.87 -5.22
CA TRP A 181 2.64 3.87 -6.27
C TRP A 181 3.56 5.01 -5.80
N PRO A 182 3.35 5.63 -4.62
CA PRO A 182 4.28 6.63 -4.13
C PRO A 182 5.68 6.05 -3.84
N ALA A 183 5.79 4.79 -3.41
CA ALA A 183 7.07 4.19 -3.03
C ALA A 183 7.87 3.74 -4.26
N SER A 184 7.22 3.14 -5.25
CA SER A 184 7.84 2.71 -6.50
C SER A 184 8.36 3.93 -7.27
N ASP A 185 7.57 5.00 -7.37
CA ASP A 185 8.01 6.21 -8.08
C ASP A 185 9.26 6.83 -7.43
N ALA A 186 9.38 6.73 -6.09
CA ALA A 186 10.57 7.15 -5.35
C ALA A 186 11.81 6.28 -5.62
N ASN A 187 11.60 4.96 -5.69
CA ASN A 187 12.67 3.97 -5.63
C ASN A 187 13.09 3.38 -6.97
N SER A 188 12.18 3.23 -7.92
CA SER A 188 12.38 2.35 -9.06
C SER A 188 12.40 3.15 -10.36
N ARG A 189 13.50 3.89 -10.58
CA ARG A 189 13.75 4.60 -11.85
C ARG A 189 13.88 3.59 -13.01
N GLY A 190 12.75 3.18 -13.58
CA GLY A 190 12.66 2.24 -14.70
C GLY A 190 12.31 0.79 -14.32
N SER A 191 12.00 0.52 -13.04
CA SER A 191 11.74 -0.82 -12.50
C SER A 191 10.36 -0.89 -11.86
N LEU A 192 9.76 -2.09 -11.80
CA LEU A 192 8.49 -2.33 -11.11
C LEU A 192 8.70 -2.73 -9.65
N CYS A 193 9.94 -2.90 -9.21
CA CYS A 193 10.27 -3.34 -7.86
C CYS A 193 9.98 -2.28 -6.80
N TRP A 194 9.83 -2.71 -5.56
CA TRP A 194 9.50 -1.81 -4.44
C TRP A 194 10.65 -0.85 -4.08
N THR A 195 11.89 -1.29 -4.30
CA THR A 195 13.12 -0.59 -3.93
C THR A 195 14.16 -0.72 -5.04
N SER A 196 15.04 0.28 -5.19
CA SER A 196 16.21 0.20 -6.09
C SER A 196 17.23 -0.86 -5.69
N ARG A 197 17.10 -1.45 -4.48
CA ARG A 197 17.95 -2.57 -4.05
C ARG A 197 17.59 -3.88 -4.74
N GLN A 198 16.36 -4.01 -5.23
CA GLN A 198 15.91 -5.20 -5.92
C GLN A 198 16.34 -5.16 -7.39
N PRO A 199 16.77 -6.30 -7.96
CA PRO A 199 17.00 -6.41 -9.40
C PRO A 199 15.69 -6.29 -10.18
N ASP A 200 15.72 -5.61 -11.33
CA ASP A 200 14.52 -5.24 -12.11
C ASP A 200 13.65 -6.42 -12.55
N ASP A 201 14.22 -7.61 -12.68
CA ASP A 201 13.56 -8.84 -13.12
C ASP A 201 13.20 -9.81 -11.98
N ASP A 202 13.54 -9.49 -10.73
CA ASP A 202 13.29 -10.33 -9.56
C ASP A 202 12.85 -9.47 -8.35
N CYS A 203 11.70 -8.82 -8.52
CA CYS A 203 11.06 -8.05 -7.45
C CYS A 203 10.51 -8.99 -6.38
N GLU A 204 10.86 -8.73 -5.13
CA GLU A 204 10.33 -9.49 -4.01
C GLU A 204 8.85 -9.18 -3.77
N GLN A 205 8.07 -10.23 -3.55
CA GLN A 205 6.64 -10.14 -3.36
C GLN A 205 6.27 -9.96 -1.88
N LEU A 206 5.69 -8.80 -1.53
CA LEU A 206 5.08 -8.58 -0.21
C LEU A 206 3.93 -9.57 0.01
N THR A 207 4.05 -10.41 1.05
CA THR A 207 3.02 -11.39 1.40
C THR A 207 2.32 -11.00 2.69
N PHE A 208 1.00 -10.88 2.62
CA PHE A 208 0.13 -10.78 3.78
C PHE A 208 -0.47 -12.15 4.10
N SER A 209 -0.24 -12.65 5.29
CA SER A 209 -0.94 -13.78 5.88
C SER A 209 -2.16 -13.26 6.65
N TRP A 210 -3.36 -13.57 6.16
CA TRP A 210 -4.60 -13.12 6.78
C TRP A 210 -5.61 -14.25 6.84
N GLY A 211 -6.22 -14.44 8.01
CA GLY A 211 -7.27 -15.44 8.23
C GLY A 211 -8.40 -14.90 9.08
N LYS A 212 -9.63 -15.38 8.83
CA LYS A 212 -10.83 -14.97 9.59
C LYS A 212 -10.82 -15.40 11.06
N ASP A 213 -9.95 -16.35 11.41
CA ASP A 213 -9.85 -16.95 12.74
C ASP A 213 -8.57 -16.46 13.46
N GLU A 214 -7.75 -15.61 12.82
CA GLU A 214 -6.57 -15.00 13.42
C GLU A 214 -7.00 -13.90 14.40
N THR A 215 -6.45 -13.94 15.61
CA THR A 215 -6.85 -13.06 16.72
C THR A 215 -5.71 -12.22 17.29
N GLU A 216 -4.48 -12.56 16.98
CA GLU A 216 -3.31 -11.76 17.34
C GLU A 216 -3.22 -10.55 16.42
N GLY A 217 -2.89 -9.38 16.99
CA GLY A 217 -2.83 -8.12 16.24
C GLY A 217 -1.82 -8.18 15.10
N GLY A 218 -1.89 -7.18 14.22
CA GLY A 218 -1.01 -7.09 13.06
C GLY A 218 0.45 -6.96 13.46
N TYR A 219 1.33 -7.65 12.73
CA TYR A 219 2.77 -7.50 12.85
C TYR A 219 3.48 -7.90 11.55
N PHE A 220 4.68 -7.37 11.34
CA PHE A 220 5.62 -7.87 10.35
C PHE A 220 6.60 -8.88 10.97
N ASP A 221 6.58 -10.12 10.47
CA ASP A 221 7.31 -11.26 11.04
C ASP A 221 8.74 -11.39 10.50
N VAL A 222 9.60 -10.50 10.95
CA VAL A 222 11.00 -10.39 10.50
C VAL A 222 11.82 -11.62 10.90
N GLY A 223 12.41 -12.31 9.92
CA GLY A 223 13.40 -13.35 10.15
C GLY A 223 12.84 -14.77 10.39
N ASP A 224 11.52 -14.92 10.52
CA ASP A 224 10.85 -16.24 10.47
C ASP A 224 10.16 -16.44 9.11
N SER A 225 9.01 -15.79 8.88
CA SER A 225 8.30 -15.90 7.60
C SER A 225 8.56 -14.77 6.60
N ASP A 226 9.05 -13.61 7.07
CA ASP A 226 9.15 -12.35 6.31
C ASP A 226 7.81 -11.94 5.67
N GLN A 227 6.72 -12.21 6.38
CA GLN A 227 5.35 -11.87 5.98
C GLN A 227 4.72 -10.89 6.96
N VAL A 228 3.76 -10.11 6.46
CA VAL A 228 2.86 -9.39 7.35
C VAL A 228 1.75 -10.33 7.79
N VAL A 229 1.57 -10.49 9.09
CA VAL A 229 0.46 -11.24 9.69
C VAL A 229 -0.59 -10.25 10.15
N LEU A 230 -1.86 -10.50 9.85
CA LEU A 230 -2.98 -9.67 10.30
C LEU A 230 -4.06 -10.52 10.96
N ALA A 231 -4.59 -10.03 12.07
CA ALA A 231 -5.84 -10.54 12.64
C ALA A 231 -7.01 -10.32 11.68
N ALA A 232 -8.10 -11.04 11.93
CA ALA A 232 -9.32 -10.92 11.15
C ALA A 232 -9.84 -9.48 11.07
N GLY A 233 -9.79 -8.75 12.20
CA GLY A 233 -10.29 -7.39 12.35
C GLY A 233 -9.37 -6.31 11.80
N ASP A 234 -8.07 -6.56 11.71
CA ASP A 234 -7.08 -5.54 11.33
C ASP A 234 -7.26 -5.08 9.88
N ALA A 235 -7.75 -5.98 9.03
CA ALA A 235 -8.13 -5.66 7.67
C ALA A 235 -9.27 -4.62 7.59
N ASP A 236 -9.94 -4.26 8.70
CA ASP A 236 -10.91 -3.18 8.76
C ASP A 236 -10.26 -1.79 8.74
N SER A 237 -8.98 -1.66 9.09
CA SER A 237 -8.22 -0.40 9.02
C SER A 237 -7.23 -0.42 7.85
N ARG A 238 -7.33 0.58 6.97
CA ARG A 238 -6.32 0.86 5.96
C ARG A 238 -5.03 1.35 6.60
N HIS A 239 -5.11 2.15 7.67
CA HIS A 239 -3.92 2.59 8.39
C HIS A 239 -3.15 1.41 8.97
N THR A 240 -3.81 0.43 9.59
CA THR A 240 -3.15 -0.78 10.10
C THR A 240 -2.53 -1.61 8.98
N ILE A 241 -3.26 -1.86 7.88
CA ILE A 241 -2.70 -2.58 6.71
C ILE A 241 -1.43 -1.88 6.18
N LEU A 242 -1.46 -0.56 6.07
CA LEU A 242 -0.36 0.23 5.51
C LEU A 242 0.80 0.41 6.49
N HIS A 243 0.52 0.45 7.79
CA HIS A 243 1.53 0.49 8.85
C HIS A 243 2.37 -0.78 8.80
N GLU A 244 1.75 -1.96 8.80
CA GLU A 244 2.50 -3.22 8.68
C GLU A 244 3.24 -3.36 7.34
N ALA A 245 2.64 -2.88 6.25
CA ALA A 245 3.34 -2.79 4.97
C ALA A 245 4.51 -1.79 5.01
N GLY A 246 4.43 -0.77 5.86
CA GLY A 246 5.49 0.20 6.13
C GLY A 246 6.70 -0.43 6.80
N HIS A 247 6.50 -1.34 7.75
CA HIS A 247 7.57 -2.15 8.35
C HIS A 247 8.29 -2.99 7.30
N TRP A 248 7.54 -3.72 6.46
CA TRP A 248 8.14 -4.48 5.36
C TRP A 248 8.86 -3.56 4.35
N LEU A 249 8.29 -2.39 4.02
CA LEU A 249 8.93 -1.42 3.13
C LEU A 249 10.25 -0.92 3.73
N GLN A 250 10.30 -0.59 5.01
CA GLN A 250 11.53 -0.17 5.67
C GLN A 250 12.59 -1.28 5.62
N TRP A 251 12.20 -2.51 5.93
CA TRP A 251 13.07 -3.69 5.85
C TRP A 251 13.64 -3.88 4.43
N GLN A 252 12.81 -3.71 3.40
CA GLN A 252 13.24 -3.74 2.00
C GLN A 252 14.18 -2.59 1.64
N LEU A 253 13.88 -1.37 2.08
CA LEU A 253 14.73 -0.21 1.86
C LEU A 253 16.10 -0.41 2.51
N TYR A 254 16.15 -1.04 3.66
CA TYR A 254 17.38 -1.37 4.34
C TYR A 254 18.04 -2.66 3.85
N GLY A 255 17.50 -3.31 2.81
CA GLY A 255 18.09 -4.54 2.26
C GLY A 255 18.08 -5.66 3.28
N HIS A 256 16.88 -5.99 3.74
CA HIS A 256 16.56 -7.07 4.68
C HIS A 256 17.12 -6.87 6.08
N TRP A 257 17.04 -5.64 6.59
CA TRP A 257 17.52 -5.30 7.92
C TRP A 257 16.59 -4.28 8.57
N LEU A 258 16.36 -4.42 9.88
CA LEU A 258 15.71 -3.41 10.71
C LEU A 258 16.58 -3.14 11.94
N PRO A 259 16.45 -1.94 12.54
CA PRO A 259 17.13 -1.61 13.79
C PRO A 259 16.81 -2.56 14.93
N ALA A 260 17.68 -2.59 15.94
CA ALA A 260 17.36 -3.25 17.20
C ALA A 260 16.24 -2.48 17.93
N THR A 261 15.19 -3.20 18.32
CA THR A 261 13.99 -2.63 18.98
C THR A 261 13.81 -3.21 20.40
N PRO A 262 14.76 -3.02 21.33
CA PRO A 262 14.57 -3.49 22.70
C PRO A 262 13.35 -2.80 23.32
N ASP A 263 12.61 -3.55 24.15
CA ASP A 263 11.44 -3.08 24.89
C ASP A 263 10.33 -2.47 23.99
N CYS A 264 10.11 -3.07 22.81
CA CYS A 264 9.11 -2.64 21.82
C CYS A 264 7.78 -3.42 21.92
N GLU A 265 7.52 -4.14 23.02
CA GLU A 265 6.27 -4.91 23.17
C GLU A 265 5.07 -4.02 23.57
N GLU A 266 5.33 -2.93 24.30
CA GLU A 266 4.33 -1.93 24.69
C GLU A 266 4.78 -0.54 24.23
N HIS A 267 4.56 -0.22 22.94
CA HIS A 267 4.77 1.13 22.41
C HIS A 267 3.44 1.82 22.10
N THR A 268 3.43 3.15 22.22
CA THR A 268 2.27 3.98 21.85
C THR A 268 2.77 5.26 21.21
N PHE A 269 1.91 5.94 20.45
CA PHE A 269 2.26 7.19 19.76
C PHE A 269 2.87 8.28 20.66
N ALA A 270 2.47 8.35 21.93
CA ALA A 270 2.77 9.45 22.84
C ALA A 270 3.83 9.14 23.91
N LEU A 271 4.20 7.87 24.09
CA LEU A 271 5.12 7.43 25.14
C LEU A 271 6.47 7.03 24.57
N ALA A 272 7.52 7.21 25.36
CA ALA A 272 8.86 6.80 24.99
C ALA A 272 9.03 5.26 25.03
N SER A 273 9.62 4.71 23.97
CA SER A 273 10.13 3.35 23.86
C SER A 273 11.67 3.38 23.77
N SER A 274 12.30 2.44 23.06
CA SER A 274 13.68 2.61 22.60
C SER A 274 13.75 3.46 21.32
N PRO A 275 14.88 4.13 21.02
CA PRO A 275 15.05 4.92 19.80
C PRO A 275 14.86 4.12 18.50
N GLY A 276 15.36 2.88 18.46
CA GLY A 276 15.18 2.00 17.29
C GLY A 276 13.73 1.54 17.10
N CYS A 277 13.02 1.26 18.20
CA CYS A 277 11.58 0.98 18.16
C CYS A 277 10.80 2.20 17.65
N ALA A 278 11.04 3.37 18.26
CA ALA A 278 10.36 4.61 17.89
C ALA A 278 10.60 5.02 16.43
N TRP A 279 11.80 4.75 15.90
CA TRP A 279 12.13 4.99 14.50
C TRP A 279 11.38 4.05 13.56
N THR A 280 11.37 2.74 13.87
CA THR A 280 10.68 1.72 13.07
C THR A 280 9.17 1.98 13.03
N GLU A 281 8.57 2.19 14.21
CA GLU A 281 7.14 2.49 14.37
C GLU A 281 6.76 3.85 13.77
N GLY A 282 7.56 4.89 14.03
CA GLY A 282 7.31 6.23 13.52
C GLY A 282 7.41 6.31 11.99
N PHE A 283 8.29 5.52 11.38
CA PHE A 283 8.34 5.39 9.92
C PHE A 283 7.09 4.72 9.36
N ALA A 284 6.66 3.58 9.94
CA ALA A 284 5.46 2.87 9.52
C ALA A 284 4.19 3.73 9.63
N ASP A 285 4.05 4.47 10.73
CA ASP A 285 2.96 5.43 10.95
C ASP A 285 2.94 6.54 9.90
N ALA A 286 4.10 7.16 9.66
CA ALA A 286 4.22 8.23 8.68
C ALA A 286 3.97 7.72 7.26
N ALA A 287 4.45 6.52 6.92
CA ALA A 287 4.22 5.90 5.62
C ALA A 287 2.73 5.65 5.37
N ALA A 288 2.00 5.13 6.36
CA ALA A 288 0.56 4.91 6.28
C ALA A 288 -0.22 6.24 6.12
N ALA A 289 0.08 7.23 6.95
CA ALA A 289 -0.56 8.55 6.90
C ALA A 289 -0.25 9.30 5.59
N TYR A 290 1.00 9.25 5.14
CA TYR A 290 1.44 9.86 3.87
C TYR A 290 0.74 9.20 2.67
N ALA A 291 0.70 7.87 2.60
CA ALA A 291 0.02 7.12 1.55
C ALA A 291 -1.48 7.43 1.47
N LEU A 292 -2.14 7.65 2.61
CA LEU A 292 -3.55 8.04 2.66
C LEU A 292 -3.78 9.55 2.52
N GLY A 293 -2.71 10.34 2.47
CA GLY A 293 -2.76 11.79 2.33
C GLY A 293 -3.39 12.50 3.53
N ASP A 294 -3.21 11.94 4.73
CA ASP A 294 -3.70 12.51 5.99
C ASP A 294 -2.60 12.62 7.06
N TYR A 295 -3.00 12.85 8.32
CA TYR A 295 -2.09 13.08 9.45
C TYR A 295 -2.64 12.36 10.68
N ARG A 296 -3.17 11.17 10.50
CA ARG A 296 -3.78 10.39 11.57
C ARG A 296 -3.39 8.93 11.42
N TYR A 297 -3.55 8.20 12.49
CA TYR A 297 -3.69 6.75 12.47
C TYR A 297 -5.15 6.42 12.78
N VAL A 298 -5.72 5.39 12.18
CA VAL A 298 -7.05 4.89 12.54
C VAL A 298 -6.89 3.46 13.02
N ASP A 299 -7.23 3.22 14.28
CA ASP A 299 -7.16 1.90 14.89
C ASP A 299 -8.23 0.97 14.29
N VAL A 300 -8.06 -0.33 14.49
CA VAL A 300 -8.91 -1.41 13.96
C VAL A 300 -10.36 -1.30 14.45
N ASP A 301 -10.59 -0.61 15.58
CA ASP A 301 -11.90 -0.32 16.13
C ASP A 301 -12.57 0.91 15.47
N GLY A 302 -11.83 1.68 14.66
CA GLY A 302 -12.27 2.92 14.01
C GLY A 302 -12.00 4.20 14.80
N THR A 303 -11.27 4.12 15.92
CA THR A 303 -10.84 5.27 16.72
C THR A 303 -9.68 5.96 16.02
N PRO A 304 -9.80 7.26 15.67
CA PRO A 304 -8.70 8.01 15.09
C PRO A 304 -7.75 8.52 16.19
N PHE A 305 -6.46 8.46 15.90
CA PHE A 305 -5.40 9.14 16.63
C PHE A 305 -4.82 10.24 15.72
N ASP A 306 -4.89 11.51 16.15
CA ASP A 306 -4.25 12.60 15.40
C ASP A 306 -2.75 12.57 15.69
N LEU A 307 -1.95 12.42 14.65
CA LEU A 307 -0.49 12.40 14.83
C LEU A 307 0.04 13.80 15.12
N ARG A 308 -0.71 14.89 14.82
CA ARG A 308 -0.24 16.27 15.00
C ARG A 308 0.15 16.52 16.44
N ASN A 309 1.38 16.95 16.62
CA ASN A 309 1.94 17.26 17.92
C ASN A 309 2.98 18.37 17.81
N ASP A 310 3.28 18.99 18.94
CA ASP A 310 4.27 20.05 19.09
C ASP A 310 4.88 19.98 20.50
N ARG A 311 5.80 20.89 20.80
CA ARG A 311 6.47 20.98 22.10
C ARG A 311 5.55 21.12 23.32
N ASP A 312 4.31 21.54 23.11
CA ASP A 312 3.32 21.81 24.17
C ASP A 312 2.33 20.63 24.32
N SER A 313 2.42 19.62 23.45
CA SER A 313 1.65 18.38 23.55
C SER A 313 2.08 17.56 24.78
N ASP A 314 1.12 16.89 25.41
CA ASP A 314 1.31 16.05 26.62
C ASP A 314 1.93 14.68 26.31
N TRP A 315 2.84 14.64 25.34
CA TRP A 315 3.58 13.44 24.96
C TRP A 315 4.98 13.53 25.55
N ASP A 316 5.60 12.36 25.72
CA ASP A 316 7.01 12.29 26.03
C ASP A 316 7.85 13.05 24.97
N ARG A 317 9.08 13.38 25.36
CA ARG A 317 9.99 14.20 24.56
C ARG A 317 11.07 13.35 23.91
N GLY A 318 11.58 13.84 22.78
CA GLY A 318 12.72 13.25 22.09
C GLY A 318 12.35 12.14 21.12
N ASP A 319 13.40 11.56 20.54
CA ASP A 319 13.35 10.58 19.44
C ASP A 319 13.16 9.14 19.90
N ALA A 320 12.84 8.96 21.18
CA ALA A 320 12.30 7.70 21.70
C ALA A 320 10.77 7.61 21.56
N VAL A 321 10.10 8.61 20.98
CA VAL A 321 8.63 8.66 20.88
C VAL A 321 8.19 8.57 19.41
N GLN A 322 7.56 7.45 19.04
CA GLN A 322 7.25 7.16 17.62
C GLN A 322 6.42 8.26 16.96
N GLY A 323 5.44 8.84 17.67
CA GLY A 323 4.57 9.86 17.10
C GLY A 323 5.29 11.19 16.82
N ARG A 324 6.35 11.51 17.58
CA ARG A 324 7.21 12.67 17.32
C ARG A 324 8.00 12.47 16.04
N ILE A 325 8.52 11.27 15.84
CA ILE A 325 9.23 10.88 14.61
C ILE A 325 8.26 10.87 13.43
N GLY A 326 7.12 10.20 13.55
CA GLY A 326 6.13 10.12 12.48
C GLY A 326 5.64 11.49 12.02
N SER A 327 5.41 12.41 12.97
CA SER A 327 5.09 13.81 12.64
C SER A 327 6.22 14.56 11.96
N SER A 328 7.44 14.41 12.49
CA SER A 328 8.61 15.05 11.87
C SER A 328 8.79 14.61 10.43
N LEU A 329 8.60 13.32 10.14
CA LEU A 329 8.65 12.80 8.77
C LEU A 329 7.54 13.40 7.89
N LEU A 330 6.29 13.43 8.36
CA LEU A 330 5.17 14.00 7.62
C LEU A 330 5.39 15.48 7.29
N ASP A 331 5.94 16.26 8.22
CA ASP A 331 6.23 17.68 8.01
C ASP A 331 7.47 17.91 7.12
N LEU A 332 8.48 17.03 7.21
CA LEU A 332 9.62 17.05 6.28
C LEU A 332 9.17 16.77 4.83
N TRP A 333 8.26 15.82 4.64
CA TRP A 333 7.71 15.39 3.35
C TRP A 333 6.52 16.23 2.85
N ALA A 334 6.05 17.18 3.65
CA ALA A 334 4.92 18.03 3.30
C ALA A 334 5.18 18.79 1.99
N GLU A 335 4.11 19.20 1.30
CA GLU A 335 4.18 19.93 0.03
C GLU A 335 5.05 21.20 0.11
N ASP A 336 5.01 21.89 1.25
CA ASP A 336 5.85 23.05 1.58
C ASP A 336 7.06 22.69 2.46
N GLY A 337 7.31 21.40 2.70
CA GLY A 337 8.42 20.88 3.48
C GLY A 337 9.77 20.93 2.75
N PRO A 338 10.88 20.85 3.50
CA PRO A 338 12.24 21.02 2.97
C PRO A 338 12.70 19.86 2.08
N ASP A 339 11.97 18.74 2.02
CA ASP A 339 12.36 17.56 1.22
C ASP A 339 11.85 17.63 -0.22
N GLY A 340 11.19 18.73 -0.61
CA GLY A 340 10.79 18.98 -2.00
C GLY A 340 9.35 18.61 -2.30
N GLY A 341 8.51 18.46 -1.27
CA GLY A 341 7.08 18.25 -1.44
C GLY A 341 6.63 16.79 -1.48
N ASP A 342 7.54 15.84 -1.25
CA ASP A 342 7.27 14.41 -1.24
C ASP A 342 8.29 13.64 -0.37
N TRP A 343 8.06 12.35 -0.16
CA TRP A 343 8.96 11.46 0.57
C TRP A 343 10.08 10.84 -0.28
N ASN A 344 10.15 11.16 -1.58
CA ASN A 344 10.95 10.38 -2.56
C ASN A 344 12.44 10.41 -2.21
N ARG A 345 12.91 11.56 -1.71
CA ARG A 345 14.31 11.73 -1.31
C ARG A 345 14.66 10.94 -0.05
N THR A 346 13.75 10.84 0.91
CA THR A 346 13.92 9.99 2.10
C THR A 346 13.95 8.52 1.71
N ILE A 347 12.98 8.09 0.91
CA ILE A 347 12.88 6.72 0.43
C ILE A 347 14.14 6.32 -0.36
N ALA A 348 14.60 7.18 -1.27
CA ALA A 348 15.86 6.96 -1.99
C ALA A 348 17.10 7.00 -1.08
N LEU A 349 17.10 7.77 0.01
CA LEU A 349 18.19 7.75 1.00
C LEU A 349 18.21 6.39 1.71
N MET A 350 17.06 5.94 2.21
CA MET A 350 16.95 4.68 2.96
C MET A 350 17.30 3.48 2.08
N SER A 351 17.07 3.54 0.77
CA SER A 351 17.51 2.49 -0.17
C SER A 351 19.03 2.37 -0.32
N ARG A 352 19.82 3.32 0.20
CA ARG A 352 21.29 3.29 0.18
C ARG A 352 21.91 3.20 1.57
N HIS A 353 21.28 3.82 2.55
CA HIS A 353 21.79 3.97 3.91
C HIS A 353 20.85 3.31 4.92
N ARG A 354 21.41 2.75 5.98
CA ARG A 354 20.66 2.20 7.12
C ARG A 354 20.83 3.16 8.29
N SER A 355 19.83 3.23 9.16
CA SER A 355 19.92 4.01 10.39
C SER A 355 19.36 3.20 11.53
N ASP A 356 20.10 3.08 12.62
CA ASP A 356 19.71 2.43 13.87
C ASP A 356 18.59 3.21 14.59
N ASP A 357 18.51 4.51 14.38
CA ASP A 357 17.47 5.38 14.95
C ASP A 357 17.24 6.64 14.11
N PHE A 358 16.28 7.48 14.53
CA PHE A 358 15.94 8.72 13.84
C PHE A 358 17.07 9.76 13.92
N ARG A 359 17.89 9.74 14.98
CA ARG A 359 19.03 10.66 15.12
C ARG A 359 20.07 10.37 14.06
N GLU A 360 20.46 9.11 13.87
CA GLU A 360 21.41 8.71 12.84
C GLU A 360 20.86 9.06 11.44
N TYR A 361 19.59 8.73 11.17
CA TYR A 361 18.91 9.16 9.94
C TYR A 361 19.05 10.67 9.74
N PHE A 362 18.71 11.47 10.76
CA PHE A 362 18.64 12.91 10.62
C PHE A 362 20.02 13.57 10.56
N THR A 363 20.97 13.13 11.37
CA THR A 363 22.26 13.82 11.56
C THR A 363 23.40 13.27 10.73
N VAL A 364 23.30 12.01 10.27
CA VAL A 364 24.34 11.33 9.49
C VAL A 364 23.86 11.11 8.05
N GLU A 365 22.74 10.41 7.87
CA GLU A 365 22.37 9.93 6.53
C GLU A 365 21.72 11.02 5.66
N ARG A 366 20.88 11.87 6.24
CA ARG A 366 20.29 13.03 5.52
C ARG A 366 21.34 13.92 4.87
N PRO A 367 22.38 14.42 5.58
CA PRO A 367 23.37 15.28 4.95
C PRO A 367 24.22 14.54 3.90
N GLU A 368 24.49 13.23 4.07
CA GLU A 368 25.15 12.42 3.05
C GLU A 368 24.32 12.32 1.75
N ALA A 369 22.99 12.28 1.86
CA ALA A 369 22.07 12.33 0.72
C ALA A 369 21.76 13.77 0.23
N GLY A 370 22.42 14.79 0.78
CA GLY A 370 22.19 16.19 0.43
C GLY A 370 20.82 16.75 0.88
N LEU A 371 20.19 16.12 1.88
CA LEU A 371 19.01 16.64 2.57
C LEU A 371 19.42 17.60 3.69
N SER A 372 18.63 18.65 3.92
CA SER A 372 18.95 19.62 4.97
C SER A 372 18.73 19.01 6.35
N THR A 373 19.64 19.36 7.26
CA THR A 373 19.56 19.15 8.72
C THR A 373 19.55 20.46 9.50
N THR A 374 19.45 21.58 8.79
CA THR A 374 19.49 22.94 9.33
C THR A 374 18.31 23.76 8.81
N GLY A 375 18.12 24.96 9.38
CA GLY A 375 17.02 25.84 9.00
C GLY A 375 15.67 25.16 9.25
N GLU A 376 14.79 25.20 8.25
CA GLU A 376 13.43 24.65 8.34
C GLU A 376 13.40 23.17 8.75
N ALA A 377 14.31 22.33 8.26
CA ALA A 377 14.38 20.93 8.65
C ALA A 377 14.70 20.75 10.15
N LEU A 378 15.58 21.59 10.70
CA LEU A 378 15.90 21.59 12.13
C LEU A 378 14.76 22.17 12.97
N ASP A 379 14.10 23.19 12.46
CA ASP A 379 12.96 23.82 13.13
C ASP A 379 11.79 22.83 13.26
N ILE A 380 11.50 22.02 12.21
CA ILE A 380 10.49 20.94 12.23
C ILE A 380 10.79 19.94 13.35
N VAL A 381 11.98 19.32 13.35
CA VAL A 381 12.29 18.28 14.34
C VAL A 381 12.29 18.85 15.78
N ARG A 382 12.73 20.10 15.96
CA ARG A 382 12.66 20.80 17.26
C ARG A 382 11.25 21.17 17.68
N GLU A 383 10.34 21.44 16.75
CA GLU A 383 8.92 21.66 17.04
C GLU A 383 8.31 20.41 17.68
N HIS A 384 8.72 19.22 17.23
CA HIS A 384 8.34 17.93 17.80
C HIS A 384 9.26 17.45 18.94
N THR A 385 10.04 18.34 19.56
CA THR A 385 10.93 18.06 20.71
C THR A 385 12.11 17.13 20.44
N LEU A 386 12.51 16.96 19.19
CA LEU A 386 13.72 16.25 18.81
C LEU A 386 14.88 17.26 18.73
N ASP A 387 15.90 17.11 19.58
CA ASP A 387 17.00 18.06 19.68
C ASP A 387 18.35 17.37 19.44
N TYR A 388 19.11 17.88 18.46
CA TYR A 388 20.33 17.29 17.92
C TYR A 388 21.49 18.28 17.82
#